data_AF-A0A4Q6AST6-F1
#
_entry.id   AF-A0A4Q6AST6-F1
#
_cell.length_a   1.000
_cell.length_b   1.000
_cell.length_c   1.000
_cell.angle_alpha   90.00
_cell.angle_beta   90.00
_cell.angle_gamma   90.00
#
_symmetry.space_group_name_H-M   'P 1'
#
loop_
_entity.id
_entity.type
_entity.pdbx_description
1 polymer ?
#
loop_
_entity_poly.entity_id
_entity_poly.type
_entity_poly.pdbx_seq_one_letter_code
_entity_poly.pdbx_strand_id
1 'polypeptide(L)'
;MRKKPARSTIVRFFVFLLLSTGLVFCSKSGGEPQPPPPPAPPPPAALSLSYWYVGRQLSSASVYDVPVQPLLQFAFSAPVSRSTITNGITLTEANGAAVPVTASFSAADSVVTLTPAAPLSYLRKYNLSVNGTLKSMAGGALSAARNISFQTSLDSSRKFPLITDDELLTLVQKQTFNYFWDFAHPVSGLARERNTSGDVVTSGGSGFGIMAIVTAIHRGFITKAEGLQRLQTMVSFLKNTAQTFKGAYPHWLHGGTGAVQPFSAQDNGADLVETSFLMQGLLTARQYFKGADAAETTLRNDINAIWNKVEWDWFRKGGENTLYWHWSPNLGWAINMQIKGWHEGLITYVLAAASPTH
;
A
#
# COMPACT_ATOMS: atom_id res chain seq x y z
N MET A 1 -41.37 -11.43 -21.26
CA MET A 1 -42.11 -12.67 -21.58
C MET A 1 -41.21 -13.62 -22.35
N ARG A 2 -41.29 -14.93 -22.05
CA ARG A 2 -40.74 -16.10 -22.77
C ARG A 2 -39.21 -16.28 -22.74
N LYS A 3 -38.69 -17.14 -21.84
CA LYS A 3 -38.55 -18.63 -21.93
C LYS A 3 -37.60 -19.10 -23.03
N LYS A 4 -36.39 -19.53 -22.63
CA LYS A 4 -35.62 -20.61 -23.30
C LYS A 4 -36.09 -21.96 -22.76
N PRO A 5 -36.05 -23.01 -23.60
CA PRO A 5 -35.62 -24.33 -23.12
C PRO A 5 -34.55 -24.97 -24.00
N ALA A 6 -33.91 -25.97 -23.40
CA ALA A 6 -32.76 -26.74 -23.84
C ALA A 6 -33.10 -27.96 -24.73
N ARG A 7 -32.06 -28.56 -25.33
CA ARG A 7 -31.77 -30.02 -25.51
C ARG A 7 -30.53 -30.13 -26.43
N SER A 8 -29.39 -30.71 -26.01
CA SER A 8 -29.05 -32.14 -25.82
C SER A 8 -29.15 -32.99 -27.08
N THR A 9 -27.99 -33.32 -27.69
CA THR A 9 -27.81 -34.57 -28.46
C THR A 9 -26.37 -35.08 -28.37
N ILE A 10 -26.27 -36.36 -28.02
CA ILE A 10 -25.10 -37.25 -27.98
C ILE A 10 -24.73 -37.67 -29.41
N VAL A 11 -23.43 -37.74 -29.76
CA VAL A 11 -22.96 -38.57 -30.89
C VAL A 11 -21.63 -39.26 -30.54
N ARG A 12 -21.63 -40.58 -30.77
CA ARG A 12 -20.56 -41.58 -30.59
C ARG A 12 -19.47 -41.42 -31.66
N PHE A 13 -18.22 -41.78 -31.34
CA PHE A 13 -17.20 -42.08 -32.36
C PHE A 13 -16.47 -43.39 -32.08
N PHE A 14 -16.21 -44.07 -33.20
CA PHE A 14 -15.86 -45.49 -33.38
C PHE A 14 -14.42 -45.85 -32.98
N VAL A 15 -14.28 -47.11 -32.53
CA VAL A 15 -13.02 -47.84 -32.33
C VAL A 15 -12.62 -48.51 -33.66
N PHE A 16 -11.35 -48.40 -34.05
CA PHE A 16 -10.73 -49.29 -35.04
C PHE A 16 -9.45 -49.89 -34.44
N LEU A 17 -9.44 -51.22 -34.33
CA LEU A 17 -8.33 -52.06 -33.86
C LEU A 17 -7.77 -52.79 -35.09
N LEU A 18 -6.48 -52.66 -35.38
CA LEU A 18 -5.78 -53.41 -36.42
C LEU A 18 -4.74 -54.31 -35.74
N LEU A 19 -5.05 -55.60 -35.72
CA LEU A 19 -4.18 -56.69 -35.27
C LEU A 19 -3.49 -57.27 -36.52
N SER A 20 -2.16 -57.27 -36.54
CA SER A 20 -1.37 -58.02 -37.53
C SER A 20 -0.48 -59.03 -36.81
N THR A 21 -0.87 -60.30 -36.91
CA THR A 21 -0.10 -61.47 -36.47
C THR A 21 0.77 -61.97 -37.62
N GLY A 22 2.09 -61.95 -37.44
CA GLY A 22 3.06 -62.59 -38.31
C GLY A 22 3.80 -63.69 -37.56
N LEU A 23 3.44 -64.95 -37.82
CA LEU A 23 4.19 -66.14 -37.43
C LEU A 23 5.26 -66.40 -38.51
N VAL A 24 6.54 -66.44 -38.12
CA VAL A 24 7.60 -67.04 -38.94
C VAL A 24 8.37 -68.05 -38.11
N PHE A 25 8.53 -69.22 -38.74
CA PHE A 25 9.06 -70.49 -38.27
C PHE A 25 10.50 -70.43 -37.73
N CYS A 26 10.74 -71.21 -36.66
CA CYS A 26 12.05 -71.74 -36.30
C CYS A 26 12.45 -72.87 -37.26
N SER A 27 13.65 -72.78 -37.84
CA SER A 27 14.43 -73.95 -38.25
C SER A 27 15.79 -73.90 -37.54
N LYS A 28 16.09 -74.99 -36.84
CA LYS A 28 17.22 -75.17 -35.92
C LYS A 28 18.34 -75.83 -36.70
N SER A 29 19.45 -75.13 -36.96
CA SER A 29 20.69 -75.73 -37.45
C SER A 29 21.68 -75.87 -36.28
N GLY A 30 22.09 -77.10 -36.01
CA GLY A 30 23.07 -77.41 -34.97
C GLY A 30 24.47 -76.94 -35.37
N GLY A 31 25.07 -76.14 -34.49
CA GLY A 31 26.49 -75.81 -34.48
C GLY A 31 26.99 -75.89 -33.04
N GLU A 32 28.24 -76.32 -32.86
CA GLU A 32 28.91 -76.55 -31.57
C GLU A 32 28.79 -75.36 -30.59
N PRO A 33 28.76 -75.59 -29.27
CA PRO A 33 28.58 -74.53 -28.29
C PRO A 33 29.80 -73.59 -28.25
N GLN A 34 29.60 -72.32 -28.62
CA GLN A 34 30.56 -71.26 -28.34
C GLN A 34 30.72 -71.08 -26.82
N PRO A 35 31.94 -70.79 -26.32
CA PRO A 35 32.15 -70.42 -24.94
C PRO A 35 31.31 -69.17 -24.59
N PRO A 36 30.77 -69.09 -23.35
CA PRO A 36 29.91 -67.98 -22.97
C PRO A 36 30.66 -66.65 -23.14
N PRO A 37 30.00 -65.61 -23.67
CA PRO A 37 30.62 -64.29 -23.76
C PRO A 37 31.03 -63.83 -22.36
N PRO A 38 32.15 -63.10 -22.23
CA PRO A 38 32.58 -62.56 -20.94
C PRO A 38 31.43 -61.76 -20.31
N PRO A 39 31.26 -61.83 -18.96
CA PRO A 39 30.18 -61.12 -18.29
C PRO A 39 30.22 -59.65 -18.70
N ALA A 40 29.07 -59.13 -19.15
CA ALA A 40 28.94 -57.73 -19.51
C ALA A 40 29.47 -56.87 -18.35
N PRO A 41 30.22 -55.79 -18.63
CA PRO A 41 30.65 -54.87 -17.60
C PRO A 41 29.44 -54.47 -16.74
N PRO A 42 29.57 -54.41 -15.40
CA PRO A 42 28.47 -53.99 -14.56
C PRO A 42 27.93 -52.64 -15.07
N PRO A 43 26.60 -52.48 -15.21
CA PRO A 43 26.04 -51.26 -15.73
C PRO A 43 26.54 -50.06 -14.91
N PRO A 44 26.91 -48.94 -15.56
CA PRO A 44 27.39 -47.75 -14.86
C PRO A 44 26.47 -47.38 -13.70
N ALA A 45 27.03 -47.23 -12.50
CA ALA A 45 26.25 -46.87 -11.32
C ALA A 45 25.49 -45.56 -11.57
N ALA A 46 24.17 -45.59 -11.41
CA ALA A 46 23.30 -44.44 -11.63
C ALA A 46 23.65 -43.29 -10.66
N LEU A 47 23.62 -42.06 -11.17
CA LEU A 47 23.86 -40.85 -10.36
C LEU A 47 22.54 -40.40 -9.72
N SER A 48 22.54 -40.07 -8.44
CA SER A 48 21.37 -39.46 -7.78
C SER A 48 21.78 -38.18 -7.05
N LEU A 49 20.88 -37.20 -7.02
CA LEU A 49 21.05 -35.97 -6.26
C LEU A 49 20.60 -36.21 -4.81
N SER A 50 21.53 -36.15 -3.87
CA SER A 50 21.30 -36.44 -2.45
C SER A 50 20.68 -35.27 -1.72
N TYR A 51 21.23 -34.07 -1.88
CA TYR A 51 20.69 -32.82 -1.32
C TYR A 51 21.22 -31.60 -2.07
N TRP A 52 20.57 -30.44 -1.89
CA TRP A 52 21.02 -29.19 -2.47
C TRP A 52 20.68 -27.98 -1.61
N TYR A 53 21.52 -26.95 -1.71
CA TYR A 53 21.35 -25.65 -1.07
C TYR A 53 21.16 -24.58 -2.14
N VAL A 54 20.19 -23.70 -1.89
CA VAL A 54 20.06 -22.43 -2.60
C VAL A 54 20.21 -21.31 -1.58
N GLY A 55 21.30 -20.55 -1.69
CA GLY A 55 21.74 -19.67 -0.62
C GLY A 55 22.16 -20.48 0.61
N ARG A 56 21.48 -20.27 1.74
CA ARG A 56 21.71 -21.01 3.00
C ARG A 56 20.59 -22.00 3.35
N GLN A 57 19.61 -22.17 2.47
CA GLN A 57 18.45 -23.00 2.72
C GLN A 57 18.58 -24.34 2.00
N LEU A 58 18.42 -25.43 2.76
CA LEU A 58 18.25 -26.77 2.19
C LEU A 58 16.93 -26.76 1.44
N SER A 59 16.97 -26.91 0.13
CA SER A 59 15.79 -26.67 -0.71
C SER A 59 15.14 -28.00 -1.11
N SER A 60 13.82 -28.06 -1.05
CA SER A 60 12.99 -29.10 -1.69
C SER A 60 11.89 -28.49 -2.58
N ALA A 61 11.81 -27.15 -2.63
CA ALA A 61 10.76 -26.36 -3.28
C ALA A 61 11.25 -24.93 -3.61
N SER A 62 10.33 -24.04 -4.00
CA SER A 62 10.62 -22.63 -4.28
C SER A 62 11.21 -21.89 -3.08
N VAL A 63 12.34 -21.20 -3.29
CA VAL A 63 13.07 -20.47 -2.23
C VAL A 63 12.93 -18.97 -2.43
N TYR A 64 12.70 -18.21 -1.36
CA TYR A 64 12.58 -16.74 -1.39
C TYR A 64 13.72 -16.08 -0.62
N ASP A 65 13.87 -14.77 -0.84
CA ASP A 65 14.86 -13.93 -0.15
C ASP A 65 16.31 -14.43 -0.31
N VAL A 66 16.63 -14.93 -1.50
CA VAL A 66 17.95 -15.45 -1.82
C VAL A 66 18.91 -14.30 -2.11
N PRO A 67 20.12 -14.23 -1.50
CA PRO A 67 21.09 -13.19 -1.83
C PRO A 67 21.41 -13.18 -3.33
N VAL A 68 21.70 -12.01 -3.89
CA VAL A 68 22.06 -11.85 -5.32
C VAL A 68 23.37 -12.54 -5.71
N GLN A 69 24.18 -12.96 -4.75
CA GLN A 69 25.29 -13.89 -4.94
C GLN A 69 25.01 -15.17 -4.13
N PRO A 70 24.11 -16.04 -4.62
CA PRO A 70 23.73 -17.22 -3.87
C PRO A 70 24.80 -18.29 -3.90
N LEU A 71 24.95 -19.01 -2.80
CA LEU A 71 25.59 -20.32 -2.79
C LEU A 71 24.62 -21.35 -3.40
N LEU A 72 24.93 -21.88 -4.58
CA LEU A 72 24.15 -22.93 -5.23
C LEU A 72 24.93 -24.23 -5.15
N GLN A 73 24.61 -25.12 -4.22
CA GLN A 73 25.40 -26.33 -3.96
C GLN A 73 24.56 -27.58 -4.12
N PHE A 74 25.15 -28.63 -4.70
CA PHE A 74 24.52 -29.91 -4.97
C PHE A 74 25.44 -31.05 -4.56
N ALA A 75 24.93 -31.99 -3.79
CA ALA A 75 25.65 -33.20 -3.41
C ALA A 75 25.04 -34.41 -4.11
N PHE A 76 25.88 -35.23 -4.71
CA PHE A 76 25.47 -36.41 -5.47
C PHE A 76 25.98 -37.70 -4.82
N SER A 77 25.32 -38.83 -5.15
CA SER A 77 25.67 -40.14 -4.62
C SER A 77 27.02 -40.70 -5.11
N ALA A 78 27.64 -40.09 -6.12
CA ALA A 78 28.91 -40.48 -6.69
C ALA A 78 29.62 -39.28 -7.34
N PRO A 79 30.95 -39.34 -7.58
CA PRO A 79 31.69 -38.31 -8.31
C PRO A 79 31.07 -38.00 -9.68
N VAL A 80 30.92 -36.72 -10.01
CA VAL A 80 30.33 -36.27 -11.29
C VAL A 80 31.38 -36.08 -12.38
N SER A 81 31.00 -36.32 -13.63
CA SER A 81 31.85 -36.02 -14.79
C SER A 81 31.84 -34.52 -15.09
N ARG A 82 32.98 -33.85 -14.86
CA ARG A 82 33.13 -32.39 -15.02
C ARG A 82 32.75 -31.90 -16.42
N SER A 83 32.99 -32.69 -17.47
CA SER A 83 32.64 -32.34 -18.86
C SER A 83 31.14 -32.28 -19.13
N THR A 84 30.32 -32.86 -18.25
CA THR A 84 28.85 -32.86 -18.38
C THR A 84 28.15 -31.76 -17.59
N ILE A 85 28.89 -31.01 -16.77
CA ILE A 85 28.31 -30.04 -15.82
C ILE A 85 27.62 -28.87 -16.52
N THR A 86 28.25 -28.28 -17.52
CA THR A 86 27.72 -27.10 -18.24
C THR A 86 26.33 -27.35 -18.84
N ASN A 87 26.09 -28.56 -19.35
CA ASN A 87 24.80 -28.92 -19.95
C ASN A 87 23.88 -29.66 -18.98
N GLY A 88 24.45 -30.28 -17.93
CA GLY A 88 23.73 -31.05 -16.93
C GLY A 88 23.14 -30.21 -15.80
N ILE A 89 23.71 -29.04 -15.52
CA ILE A 89 23.19 -28.09 -14.53
C ILE A 89 23.15 -26.68 -15.13
N THR A 90 21.95 -26.13 -15.29
CA THR A 90 21.74 -24.80 -15.88
C THR A 90 21.03 -23.87 -14.91
N LEU A 91 21.40 -22.59 -14.95
CA LEU A 91 20.71 -21.52 -14.26
C LEU A 91 20.12 -20.57 -15.32
N THR A 92 18.83 -20.28 -15.22
CA THR A 92 18.14 -19.36 -16.10
C THR A 92 17.31 -18.36 -15.31
N GLU A 93 17.04 -17.21 -15.90
CA GLU A 93 15.97 -16.32 -15.46
C GLU A 93 14.60 -16.91 -15.79
N ALA A 94 13.54 -16.37 -15.17
CA ALA A 94 12.17 -16.79 -15.45
C ALA A 94 11.74 -16.61 -16.91
N ASN A 95 12.39 -15.71 -17.66
CA ASN A 95 12.17 -15.52 -19.10
C ASN A 95 12.94 -16.54 -19.98
N GLY A 96 13.71 -17.44 -19.38
CA GLY A 96 14.52 -18.44 -20.08
C GLY A 96 15.93 -17.99 -20.47
N ALA A 97 16.32 -16.73 -20.19
CA ALA A 97 17.67 -16.26 -20.45
C ALA A 97 18.69 -17.02 -19.58
N ALA A 98 19.77 -17.51 -20.19
CA ALA A 98 20.81 -18.24 -19.49
C ALA A 98 21.63 -17.29 -18.60
N VAL A 99 21.91 -17.73 -17.38
CA VAL A 99 22.78 -17.03 -16.43
C VAL A 99 24.13 -17.75 -16.40
N PRO A 100 25.23 -17.09 -16.80
CA PRO A 100 26.55 -17.70 -16.74
C PRO A 100 26.94 -18.05 -15.31
N VAL A 101 27.38 -19.29 -15.11
CA VAL A 101 27.84 -19.82 -13.82
C VAL A 101 29.18 -20.50 -13.97
N THR A 102 29.98 -20.46 -12.92
CA THR A 102 31.22 -21.23 -12.79
C THR A 102 31.02 -22.35 -11.78
N ALA A 103 31.53 -23.55 -12.07
CA ALA A 103 31.41 -24.71 -11.20
C ALA A 103 32.72 -25.00 -10.48
N SER A 104 32.64 -25.20 -9.17
CA SER A 104 33.74 -25.73 -8.34
C SER A 104 33.34 -27.06 -7.72
N PHE A 105 34.32 -27.93 -7.48
CA PHE A 105 34.10 -29.31 -7.05
C PHE A 105 34.78 -29.58 -5.71
N SER A 106 34.15 -30.39 -4.88
CA SER A 106 34.68 -30.84 -3.59
C SER A 106 34.19 -32.25 -3.27
N ALA A 107 34.69 -32.83 -2.16
CA ALA A 107 34.36 -34.19 -1.73
C ALA A 107 34.58 -35.23 -2.84
N ALA A 108 35.79 -35.25 -3.42
CA ALA A 108 36.13 -36.10 -4.57
C ALA A 108 35.14 -35.96 -5.75
N ASP A 109 34.79 -34.72 -6.09
CA ASP A 109 33.84 -34.36 -7.16
C ASP A 109 32.39 -34.85 -6.94
N SER A 110 32.02 -35.30 -5.74
CA SER A 110 30.62 -35.62 -5.40
C SER A 110 29.80 -34.39 -5.03
N VAL A 111 30.43 -33.25 -4.73
CA VAL A 111 29.76 -31.98 -4.42
C VAL A 111 30.14 -30.91 -5.44
N VAL A 112 29.13 -30.33 -6.08
CA VAL A 112 29.25 -29.26 -7.08
C VAL A 112 28.69 -27.97 -6.47
N THR A 113 29.46 -26.89 -6.55
CA THR A 113 28.99 -25.54 -6.20
C THR A 113 29.02 -24.66 -7.43
N LEU A 114 27.90 -24.02 -7.76
CA LEU A 114 27.77 -23.06 -8.84
C LEU A 114 27.80 -21.63 -8.29
N THR A 115 28.62 -20.78 -8.92
CA THR A 115 28.72 -19.35 -8.61
C THR A 115 28.35 -18.55 -9.86
N PRO A 116 27.29 -17.71 -9.84
CA PRO A 116 26.99 -16.80 -10.94
C PRO A 116 28.18 -15.87 -11.26
N ALA A 117 28.42 -15.62 -12.55
CA ALA A 117 29.55 -14.78 -13.00
C ALA A 117 29.40 -13.31 -12.59
N ALA A 118 28.18 -12.85 -12.33
CA ALA A 118 27.85 -11.53 -11.82
C ALA A 118 26.73 -11.64 -10.78
N PRO A 119 26.57 -10.64 -9.88
CA PRO A 119 25.40 -10.57 -9.01
C PRO A 119 24.10 -10.69 -9.82
N LEU A 120 23.21 -11.57 -9.38
CA LEU A 120 21.87 -11.71 -9.92
C LEU A 120 21.07 -10.41 -9.69
N SER A 121 20.03 -10.20 -10.50
CA SER A 121 19.15 -9.04 -10.31
C SER A 121 18.27 -9.24 -9.08
N TYR A 122 18.03 -8.17 -8.31
CA TYR A 122 17.14 -8.17 -7.14
C TYR A 122 15.67 -8.40 -7.53
N LEU A 123 14.89 -9.00 -6.62
CA LEU A 123 13.46 -9.34 -6.80
C LEU A 123 13.17 -10.10 -8.11
N ARG A 124 14.12 -10.90 -8.61
CA ARG A 124 13.96 -11.70 -9.82
C ARG A 124 13.87 -13.18 -9.48
N LYS A 125 13.05 -13.88 -10.25
CA LYS A 125 12.91 -15.33 -10.19
C LYS A 125 13.90 -15.99 -11.15
N TYR A 126 14.61 -16.98 -10.64
CA TYR A 126 15.55 -17.83 -11.35
C TYR A 126 15.10 -19.29 -11.26
N ASN A 127 15.45 -20.06 -12.28
CA ASN A 127 15.22 -21.49 -12.35
C ASN A 127 16.55 -22.21 -12.53
N LEU A 128 16.74 -23.25 -11.74
CA LEU A 128 17.93 -24.07 -11.68
C LEU A 128 17.52 -25.48 -12.09
N SER A 129 18.08 -25.98 -13.18
CA SER A 129 17.73 -27.30 -13.72
C SER A 129 18.93 -28.23 -13.59
N VAL A 130 18.75 -29.36 -12.91
CA VAL A 130 19.68 -30.49 -12.88
C VAL A 130 19.04 -31.61 -13.70
N ASN A 131 19.63 -31.97 -14.84
CA ASN A 131 18.98 -32.82 -15.83
C ASN A 131 19.79 -34.09 -16.18
N GLY A 132 19.19 -34.96 -17.01
CA GLY A 132 19.75 -36.27 -17.37
C GLY A 132 21.04 -36.25 -18.20
N THR A 133 21.46 -35.09 -18.72
CA THR A 133 22.76 -34.93 -19.40
C THR A 133 23.91 -35.01 -18.41
N LEU A 134 23.67 -34.73 -17.12
CA LEU A 134 24.65 -34.90 -16.06
C LEU A 134 24.97 -36.41 -15.87
N LYS A 135 26.26 -36.75 -15.86
CA LYS A 135 26.73 -38.12 -15.68
C LYS A 135 27.68 -38.24 -14.49
N SER A 136 27.71 -39.42 -13.87
CA SER A 136 28.79 -39.80 -12.97
C SER A 136 30.12 -39.98 -13.73
N MET A 137 31.25 -39.99 -13.02
CA MET A 137 32.55 -40.34 -13.59
C MET A 137 32.58 -41.74 -14.23
N ALA A 138 31.72 -42.66 -13.74
CA ALA A 138 31.54 -43.99 -14.31
C ALA A 138 30.62 -44.02 -15.55
N GLY A 139 30.03 -42.88 -15.94
CA GLY A 139 29.18 -42.74 -17.12
C GLY A 139 27.67 -42.95 -16.89
N GLY A 140 27.25 -43.21 -15.65
CA GLY A 140 25.82 -43.37 -15.30
C GLY A 140 25.08 -42.04 -15.31
N ALA A 141 23.91 -41.99 -15.94
CA ALA A 141 23.09 -40.77 -16.01
C ALA A 141 22.40 -40.45 -14.67
N LEU A 142 21.98 -39.19 -14.50
CA LEU A 142 21.13 -38.78 -13.39
C LEU A 142 19.78 -39.50 -13.45
N SER A 143 19.45 -40.21 -12.38
CA SER A 143 18.24 -41.05 -12.29
C SER A 143 16.94 -40.24 -12.29
N ALA A 144 16.97 -38.99 -11.83
CA ALA A 144 15.80 -38.12 -11.87
C ALA A 144 16.19 -36.64 -11.95
N ALA A 145 15.69 -35.94 -12.97
CA ALA A 145 15.88 -34.50 -13.12
C ALA A 145 15.19 -33.70 -12.01
N ARG A 146 15.71 -32.50 -11.73
CA ARG A 146 15.16 -31.56 -10.74
C ARG A 146 15.14 -30.15 -11.31
N ASN A 147 14.01 -29.48 -11.13
CA ASN A 147 13.87 -28.06 -11.39
C ASN A 147 13.60 -27.35 -10.06
N ILE A 148 14.46 -26.42 -9.71
CA ILE A 148 14.41 -25.66 -8.46
C ILE A 148 14.22 -24.21 -8.86
N SER A 149 13.23 -23.54 -8.28
CA SER A 149 13.04 -22.11 -8.52
C SER A 149 13.38 -21.31 -7.28
N PHE A 150 13.95 -20.13 -7.45
CA PHE A 150 14.18 -19.23 -6.34
C PHE A 150 14.02 -17.77 -6.74
N GLN A 151 13.73 -16.91 -5.77
CA GLN A 151 13.61 -15.48 -5.95
C GLN A 151 14.65 -14.76 -5.11
N THR A 152 15.36 -13.82 -5.75
CA THR A 152 16.37 -13.01 -5.08
C THR A 152 15.75 -11.97 -4.15
N SER A 153 16.52 -11.56 -3.15
CA SER A 153 16.11 -10.59 -2.12
C SER A 153 15.78 -9.20 -2.70
N LEU A 154 15.16 -8.36 -1.88
CA LEU A 154 15.06 -6.93 -2.14
C LEU A 154 16.45 -6.30 -2.04
N ASP A 155 16.68 -5.27 -2.86
CA ASP A 155 17.79 -4.35 -2.63
C ASP A 155 17.43 -3.38 -1.50
N SER A 156 17.87 -3.68 -0.29
CA SER A 156 17.64 -2.82 0.88
C SER A 156 18.51 -1.56 0.92
N SER A 157 19.38 -1.34 -0.08
CA SER A 157 20.15 -0.10 -0.17
C SER A 157 19.23 1.10 -0.46
N ARG A 158 19.54 2.23 0.18
CA ARG A 158 18.79 3.47 -0.05
C ARG A 158 18.99 3.93 -1.50
N LYS A 159 17.88 4.24 -2.18
CA LYS A 159 17.89 4.78 -3.55
C LYS A 159 18.10 6.30 -3.61
N PHE A 160 17.91 6.94 -2.47
CA PHE A 160 18.11 8.37 -2.27
C PHE A 160 18.84 8.60 -0.94
N PRO A 161 19.52 9.75 -0.78
CA PRO A 161 20.06 10.15 0.51
C PRO A 161 18.97 10.09 1.59
N LEU A 162 19.36 9.68 2.80
CA LEU A 162 18.45 9.70 3.93
C LEU A 162 18.15 11.16 4.28
N ILE A 163 16.87 11.50 4.38
CA ILE A 163 16.40 12.77 4.96
C ILE A 163 16.38 12.58 6.47
N THR A 164 16.94 13.53 7.24
CA THR A 164 16.88 13.48 8.71
C THR A 164 15.44 13.62 9.20
N ASP A 165 15.13 13.18 10.42
CA ASP A 165 13.76 13.27 10.96
C ASP A 165 13.25 14.73 10.99
N ASP A 166 14.12 15.69 11.29
CA ASP A 166 13.79 17.13 11.31
C ASP A 166 13.51 17.69 9.92
N GLU A 167 14.33 17.32 8.92
CA GLU A 167 14.10 17.70 7.52
C GLU A 167 12.84 17.03 6.98
N LEU A 168 12.58 15.78 7.34
CA LEU A 168 11.39 15.04 6.95
C LEU A 168 10.13 15.67 7.56
N LEU A 169 10.16 15.99 8.84
CA LEU A 169 9.06 16.69 9.51
C LEU A 169 8.81 18.06 8.87
N THR A 170 9.87 18.79 8.53
CA THR A 170 9.77 20.09 7.83
C THR A 170 9.14 19.92 6.46
N LEU A 171 9.58 18.93 5.69
CA LEU A 171 9.03 18.63 4.37
C LEU A 171 7.55 18.24 4.43
N VAL A 172 7.19 17.34 5.35
CA VAL A 172 5.80 16.91 5.56
C VAL A 172 4.94 18.11 5.94
N GLN A 173 5.33 18.91 6.92
CA GLN A 173 4.56 20.08 7.34
C GLN A 173 4.40 21.10 6.22
N LYS A 174 5.48 21.41 5.48
CA LYS A 174 5.42 22.36 4.37
C LYS A 174 4.52 21.87 3.24
N GLN A 175 4.63 20.60 2.86
CA GLN A 175 3.81 20.02 1.80
C GLN A 175 2.33 19.93 2.21
N THR A 176 2.04 19.54 3.46
CA THR A 176 0.67 19.50 3.98
C THR A 176 0.07 20.90 4.12
N PHE A 177 0.86 21.89 4.53
CA PHE A 177 0.41 23.28 4.62
C PHE A 177 -0.12 23.82 3.28
N ASN A 178 0.47 23.41 2.15
CA ASN A 178 -0.02 23.83 0.82
C ASN A 178 -1.48 23.44 0.55
N TYR A 179 -2.02 22.43 1.24
CA TYR A 179 -3.46 22.11 1.18
C TYR A 179 -4.33 23.27 1.69
N PHE A 180 -3.92 23.90 2.79
CA PHE A 180 -4.62 25.01 3.41
C PHE A 180 -4.21 26.38 2.85
N TRP A 181 -3.10 26.44 2.13
CA TRP A 181 -2.57 27.68 1.59
C TRP A 181 -2.86 27.86 0.10
N ASP A 182 -2.32 26.98 -0.75
CA ASP A 182 -2.41 27.05 -2.21
C ASP A 182 -3.75 26.47 -2.69
N PHE A 183 -4.24 25.42 -2.04
CA PHE A 183 -5.49 24.74 -2.40
C PHE A 183 -6.72 25.25 -1.63
N ALA A 184 -6.57 26.31 -0.83
CA ALA A 184 -7.70 26.99 -0.20
C ALA A 184 -8.69 27.52 -1.24
N HIS A 185 -9.96 27.63 -0.86
CA HIS A 185 -10.95 28.22 -1.74
C HIS A 185 -10.61 29.70 -2.03
N PRO A 186 -10.59 30.15 -3.30
CA PRO A 186 -10.01 31.46 -3.65
C PRO A 186 -10.80 32.67 -3.12
N VAL A 187 -12.12 32.51 -2.89
CA VAL A 187 -12.97 33.58 -2.33
C VAL A 187 -12.89 33.63 -0.81
N SER A 188 -13.26 32.53 -0.12
CA SER A 188 -13.33 32.49 1.34
C SER A 188 -11.98 32.27 2.05
N GLY A 189 -10.98 31.74 1.36
CA GLY A 189 -9.75 31.25 1.99
C GLY A 189 -9.94 30.02 2.89
N LEU A 190 -11.16 29.46 2.96
CA LEU A 190 -11.48 28.28 3.78
C LEU A 190 -10.97 26.98 3.13
N ALA A 191 -10.81 25.95 3.96
CA ALA A 191 -10.31 24.66 3.54
C ALA A 191 -11.37 23.90 2.73
N ARG A 192 -10.99 23.43 1.54
CA ARG A 192 -11.81 22.49 0.77
C ARG A 192 -11.90 21.16 1.52
N GLU A 193 -13.07 20.52 1.46
CA GLU A 193 -13.30 19.21 2.09
C GLU A 193 -12.39 18.12 1.51
N ARG A 194 -12.22 18.10 0.19
CA ARG A 194 -11.31 17.19 -0.53
C ARG A 194 -10.81 17.82 -1.82
N ASN A 195 -9.81 17.20 -2.44
CA ASN A 195 -9.25 17.66 -3.71
C ASN A 195 -10.22 17.61 -4.91
N THR A 196 -11.37 16.95 -4.76
CA THR A 196 -12.44 16.82 -5.77
C THR A 196 -13.73 17.56 -5.40
N SER A 197 -13.72 18.38 -4.34
CA SER A 197 -14.92 19.04 -3.80
C SER A 197 -15.51 20.16 -4.65
N GLY A 198 -14.81 20.62 -5.69
CA GLY A 198 -15.15 21.91 -6.30
C GLY A 198 -15.17 22.99 -5.22
N ASP A 199 -16.26 23.75 -5.13
CA ASP A 199 -16.35 24.87 -4.20
C ASP A 199 -16.87 24.52 -2.79
N VAL A 200 -16.99 23.24 -2.45
CA VAL A 200 -17.36 22.81 -1.08
C VAL A 200 -16.19 23.05 -0.12
N VAL A 201 -16.44 23.81 0.95
CA VAL A 201 -15.52 24.01 2.08
C VAL A 201 -16.11 23.45 3.37
N THR A 202 -15.24 22.95 4.26
CA THR A 202 -15.62 22.38 5.58
C THR A 202 -15.33 23.38 6.69
N SER A 203 -16.25 23.53 7.65
CA SER A 203 -16.05 24.42 8.80
C SER A 203 -15.01 23.87 9.77
N GLY A 204 -15.13 22.62 10.24
CA GLY A 204 -14.17 22.02 11.18
C GLY A 204 -12.78 21.87 10.58
N GLY A 205 -12.69 21.39 9.33
CA GLY A 205 -11.43 21.30 8.60
C GLY A 205 -10.76 22.68 8.38
N SER A 206 -11.55 23.74 8.26
CA SER A 206 -11.01 25.11 8.23
C SER A 206 -10.46 25.57 9.57
N GLY A 207 -11.01 25.10 10.69
CA GLY A 207 -10.42 25.27 12.02
C GLY A 207 -9.00 24.72 12.10
N PHE A 208 -8.78 23.51 11.56
CA PHE A 208 -7.43 22.93 11.45
C PHE A 208 -6.54 23.74 10.53
N GLY A 209 -7.06 24.22 9.39
CA GLY A 209 -6.34 25.10 8.47
C GLY A 209 -5.88 26.41 9.10
N ILE A 210 -6.70 27.02 9.97
CA ILE A 210 -6.33 28.22 10.72
C ILE A 210 -5.12 27.95 11.63
N MET A 211 -5.09 26.82 12.34
CA MET A 211 -3.94 26.43 13.16
C MET A 211 -2.69 26.10 12.31
N ALA A 212 -2.89 25.53 11.12
CA ALA A 212 -1.82 25.30 10.17
C ALA A 212 -1.19 26.62 9.67
N ILE A 213 -1.98 27.67 9.45
CA ILE A 213 -1.49 29.02 9.11
C ILE A 213 -0.62 29.58 10.25
N VAL A 214 -1.07 29.48 11.50
CA VAL A 214 -0.27 29.92 12.67
C VAL A 214 1.06 29.15 12.74
N THR A 215 1.02 27.84 12.51
CA THR A 215 2.22 26.98 12.48
C THR A 215 3.17 27.38 11.35
N ALA A 216 2.65 27.65 10.15
CA ALA A 216 3.42 28.04 8.98
C ALA A 216 4.16 29.37 9.18
N ILE A 217 3.55 30.33 9.88
CA ILE A 217 4.23 31.57 10.27
C ILE A 217 5.41 31.27 11.20
N HIS A 218 5.20 30.44 12.22
CA HIS A 218 6.27 30.08 13.17
C HIS A 218 7.41 29.30 12.49
N ARG A 219 7.10 28.50 11.46
CA ARG A 219 8.08 27.75 10.67
C ARG A 219 8.73 28.56 9.56
N GLY A 220 8.33 29.82 9.38
CA GLY A 220 8.85 30.70 8.32
C GLY A 220 8.47 30.25 6.91
N PHE A 221 7.40 29.47 6.76
CA PHE A 221 6.89 29.08 5.44
C PHE A 221 6.16 30.24 4.75
N ILE A 222 5.55 31.11 5.55
CA ILE A 222 4.94 32.37 5.16
C ILE A 222 5.32 33.45 6.17
N THR A 223 5.20 34.72 5.79
CA THR A 223 5.36 35.84 6.71
C THR A 223 4.13 36.00 7.61
N LYS A 224 4.31 36.67 8.76
CA LYS A 224 3.19 37.00 9.66
C LYS A 224 2.14 37.88 8.98
N ALA A 225 2.56 38.79 8.10
CA ALA A 225 1.67 39.69 7.36
C ALA A 225 0.78 38.92 6.36
N GLU A 226 1.35 37.98 5.60
CA GLU A 226 0.59 37.12 4.69
C GLU A 226 -0.43 36.26 5.47
N GLY A 227 0.00 35.68 6.58
CA GLY A 227 -0.87 34.90 7.45
C GLY A 227 -2.02 35.73 8.03
N LEU A 228 -1.74 36.94 8.50
CA LEU A 228 -2.76 37.88 9.00
C LEU A 228 -3.79 38.21 7.92
N GLN A 229 -3.33 38.56 6.71
CA GLN A 229 -4.21 38.88 5.59
C GLN A 229 -5.11 37.69 5.23
N ARG A 230 -4.56 36.47 5.16
CA ARG A 230 -5.35 35.26 4.89
C ARG A 230 -6.43 35.04 5.95
N LEU A 231 -6.08 35.17 7.23
CA LEU A 231 -7.01 34.96 8.32
C LEU A 231 -8.09 36.04 8.38
N GLN A 232 -7.78 37.28 8.04
CA GLN A 232 -8.79 38.34 7.88
C GLN A 232 -9.78 38.02 6.76
N THR A 233 -9.33 37.46 5.63
CA THR A 233 -10.23 36.97 4.57
C THR A 233 -11.16 35.86 5.09
N MET A 234 -10.60 34.85 5.76
CA MET A 234 -11.37 33.73 6.31
C MET A 234 -12.39 34.20 7.34
N VAL A 235 -11.96 35.03 8.29
CA VAL A 235 -12.82 35.56 9.37
C VAL A 235 -13.89 36.49 8.81
N SER A 236 -13.57 37.33 7.83
CA SER A 236 -14.56 38.19 7.17
C SER A 236 -15.63 37.36 6.45
N PHE A 237 -15.24 36.31 5.72
CA PHE A 237 -16.19 35.41 5.09
C PHE A 237 -17.09 34.70 6.14
N LEU A 238 -16.50 34.16 7.19
CA LEU A 238 -17.23 33.48 8.27
C LEU A 238 -18.20 34.42 9.01
N LYS A 239 -17.81 35.67 9.23
CA LYS A 239 -18.61 36.67 9.94
C LYS A 239 -19.75 37.22 9.09
N ASN A 240 -19.47 37.53 7.82
CA ASN A 240 -20.34 38.38 6.99
C ASN A 240 -21.06 37.62 5.87
N THR A 241 -20.58 36.44 5.47
CA THR A 241 -21.07 35.74 4.27
C THR A 241 -21.59 34.34 4.59
N ALA A 242 -20.90 33.60 5.46
CA ALA A 242 -21.27 32.24 5.80
C ALA A 242 -22.63 32.18 6.52
N GLN A 243 -23.48 31.29 6.06
CA GLN A 243 -24.75 30.98 6.69
C GLN A 243 -24.50 30.28 8.04
N THR A 244 -25.18 30.77 9.07
CA THR A 244 -25.13 30.20 10.43
C THR A 244 -26.53 29.88 10.91
N PHE A 245 -26.64 28.88 11.78
CA PHE A 245 -27.89 28.46 12.41
C PHE A 245 -27.67 28.53 13.91
N LYS A 246 -28.33 29.48 14.60
CA LYS A 246 -28.13 29.69 16.04
C LYS A 246 -26.66 29.98 16.39
N GLY A 247 -26.04 30.77 15.51
CA GLY A 247 -24.62 31.11 15.55
C GLY A 247 -23.65 29.98 15.18
N ALA A 248 -24.07 28.72 15.21
CA ALA A 248 -23.25 27.58 14.78
C ALA A 248 -23.20 27.49 13.24
N TYR A 249 -22.11 26.90 12.75
CA TYR A 249 -21.87 26.68 11.33
C TYR A 249 -22.36 25.30 10.90
N PRO A 250 -22.78 25.13 9.64
CA PRO A 250 -22.96 23.80 9.07
C PRO A 250 -21.61 23.09 8.89
N HIS A 251 -21.68 21.78 8.67
CA HIS A 251 -20.51 20.98 8.30
C HIS A 251 -19.88 21.49 7.00
N TRP A 252 -20.70 21.64 5.94
CA TRP A 252 -20.26 22.14 4.64
C TRP A 252 -20.93 23.44 4.23
N LEU A 253 -20.14 24.29 3.58
CA LEU A 253 -20.53 25.56 2.99
C LEU A 253 -20.08 25.60 1.54
N HIS A 254 -20.82 26.31 0.69
CA HIS A 254 -20.31 26.72 -0.61
C HIS A 254 -19.30 27.88 -0.41
N GLY A 255 -18.03 27.65 -0.70
CA GLY A 255 -16.92 28.56 -0.40
C GLY A 255 -16.97 29.91 -1.13
N GLY A 256 -17.77 30.04 -2.18
CA GLY A 256 -17.99 31.31 -2.87
C GLY A 256 -19.17 32.14 -2.34
N THR A 257 -20.19 31.50 -1.77
CA THR A 257 -21.48 32.17 -1.45
C THR A 257 -21.82 32.12 0.03
N GLY A 258 -21.18 31.23 0.80
CA GLY A 258 -21.47 31.00 2.21
C GLY A 258 -22.77 30.22 2.46
N ALA A 259 -23.48 29.77 1.42
CA ALA A 259 -24.69 28.97 1.60
C ALA A 259 -24.35 27.58 2.17
N VAL A 260 -25.22 27.04 3.04
CA VAL A 260 -25.10 25.66 3.50
C VAL A 260 -25.12 24.70 2.31
N GLN A 261 -24.22 23.72 2.33
CA GLN A 261 -24.29 22.55 1.47
C GLN A 261 -24.65 21.36 2.35
N PRO A 262 -25.85 20.77 2.20
CA PRO A 262 -26.27 19.68 3.06
C PRO A 262 -25.29 18.51 3.03
N PHE A 263 -24.85 18.06 4.19
CA PHE A 263 -24.01 16.87 4.34
C PHE A 263 -24.83 15.60 4.08
N SER A 264 -26.12 15.64 4.41
CA SER A 264 -27.12 14.64 4.05
C SER A 264 -28.50 15.30 3.87
N ALA A 265 -29.52 14.53 3.51
CA ALA A 265 -30.89 15.04 3.38
C ALA A 265 -31.44 15.65 4.68
N GLN A 266 -30.99 15.18 5.84
CA GLN A 266 -31.43 15.67 7.16
C GLN A 266 -30.42 16.65 7.79
N ASP A 267 -29.18 16.67 7.30
CA ASP A 267 -28.09 17.48 7.84
C ASP A 267 -27.83 18.70 6.95
N ASN A 268 -28.71 19.68 7.07
CA ASN A 268 -28.75 20.92 6.28
C ASN A 268 -28.78 22.18 7.16
N GLY A 269 -28.33 22.05 8.40
CA GLY A 269 -28.35 23.09 9.42
C GLY A 269 -27.02 23.17 10.17
N ALA A 270 -27.07 23.46 11.46
CA ALA A 270 -25.87 23.51 12.30
C ALA A 270 -25.29 22.12 12.55
N ASP A 271 -23.95 22.06 12.55
CA ASP A 271 -23.14 20.98 13.11
C ASP A 271 -22.28 21.58 14.24
N LEU A 272 -22.59 21.20 15.49
CA LEU A 272 -21.95 21.77 16.67
C LEU A 272 -20.52 21.24 16.88
N VAL A 273 -20.22 20.03 16.43
CA VAL A 273 -18.87 19.46 16.55
C VAL A 273 -17.93 20.13 15.56
N GLU A 274 -18.35 20.30 14.31
CA GLU A 274 -17.58 21.04 13.31
C GLU A 274 -17.40 22.51 13.70
N THR A 275 -18.45 23.14 14.25
CA THR A 275 -18.36 24.48 14.85
C THR A 275 -17.30 24.54 15.94
N SER A 276 -17.18 23.49 16.77
CA SER A 276 -16.21 23.44 17.86
C SER A 276 -14.77 23.36 17.36
N PHE A 277 -14.52 22.56 16.31
CA PHE A 277 -13.20 22.51 15.67
C PHE A 277 -12.85 23.84 15.00
N LEU A 278 -13.81 24.50 14.34
CA LEU A 278 -13.62 25.84 13.80
C LEU A 278 -13.24 26.85 14.90
N MET A 279 -13.99 26.87 16.01
CA MET A 279 -13.75 27.78 17.13
C MET A 279 -12.39 27.53 17.78
N GLN A 280 -11.96 26.28 17.91
CA GLN A 280 -10.61 25.98 18.41
C GLN A 280 -9.52 26.64 17.56
N GLY A 281 -9.66 26.60 16.22
CA GLY A 281 -8.76 27.29 15.31
C GLY A 281 -8.81 28.81 15.44
N LEU A 282 -10.02 29.39 15.44
CA LEU A 282 -10.23 30.83 15.56
C LEU A 282 -9.66 31.37 16.88
N LEU A 283 -9.93 30.72 18.00
CA LEU A 283 -9.40 31.12 19.31
C LEU A 283 -7.88 31.01 19.36
N THR A 284 -7.28 30.01 18.71
CA THR A 284 -5.82 29.91 18.55
C THR A 284 -5.25 31.11 17.80
N ALA A 285 -5.84 31.48 16.66
CA ALA A 285 -5.43 32.65 15.90
C ALA A 285 -5.60 33.95 16.72
N ARG A 286 -6.72 34.10 17.44
CA ARG A 286 -6.96 35.26 18.30
C ARG A 286 -5.86 35.46 19.34
N GLN A 287 -5.41 34.38 19.98
CA GLN A 287 -4.34 34.46 20.99
C GLN A 287 -2.95 34.68 20.37
N TYR A 288 -2.73 34.19 19.14
CA TYR A 288 -1.48 34.40 18.42
C TYR A 288 -1.30 35.84 17.94
N PHE A 289 -2.32 36.41 17.29
CA PHE A 289 -2.34 37.79 16.79
C PHE A 289 -2.76 38.77 17.90
N LYS A 290 -1.90 38.91 18.91
CA LYS A 290 -2.12 39.75 20.12
C LYS A 290 -1.45 41.13 20.08
N GLY A 291 -0.93 41.54 18.93
CA GLY A 291 -0.33 42.87 18.72
C GLY A 291 -1.33 44.00 18.92
N ALA A 292 -0.80 45.18 19.25
CA ALA A 292 -1.61 46.39 19.46
C ALA A 292 -2.00 47.10 18.14
N ASP A 293 -1.51 46.63 17.00
CA ASP A 293 -1.83 47.21 15.70
C ASP A 293 -3.31 47.01 15.35
N ALA A 294 -3.82 47.91 14.49
CA ALA A 294 -5.23 47.95 14.14
C ALA A 294 -5.71 46.71 13.36
N ALA A 295 -4.82 46.08 12.59
CA ALA A 295 -5.16 44.92 11.76
C ALA A 295 -5.35 43.66 12.61
N GLU A 296 -4.41 43.38 13.53
CA GLU A 296 -4.55 42.30 14.51
C GLU A 296 -5.71 42.56 15.48
N THR A 297 -5.91 43.81 15.90
CA THR A 297 -7.05 44.18 16.77
C THR A 297 -8.39 43.92 16.09
N THR A 298 -8.52 44.29 14.80
CA THR A 298 -9.72 43.98 14.00
C THR A 298 -9.95 42.47 13.91
N LEU A 299 -8.91 41.69 13.60
CA LEU A 299 -9.01 40.23 13.53
C LEU A 299 -9.53 39.65 14.86
N ARG A 300 -8.97 40.07 16.00
CA ARG A 300 -9.40 39.58 17.32
C ARG A 300 -10.85 39.94 17.62
N ASN A 301 -11.27 41.16 17.30
CA ASN A 301 -12.65 41.62 17.52
C ASN A 301 -13.64 40.85 16.67
N ASP A 302 -13.31 40.57 15.41
CA ASP A 302 -14.17 39.79 14.52
C ASP A 302 -14.28 38.34 14.97
N ILE A 303 -13.18 37.73 15.44
CA ILE A 303 -13.21 36.40 16.06
C ILE A 303 -14.08 36.40 17.31
N ASN A 304 -13.98 37.43 18.16
CA ASN A 304 -14.84 37.54 19.35
C ASN A 304 -16.32 37.66 18.97
N ALA A 305 -16.64 38.40 17.90
CA ALA A 305 -18.00 38.51 17.40
C ALA A 305 -18.55 37.16 16.91
N ILE A 306 -17.74 36.37 16.20
CA ILE A 306 -18.10 35.01 15.78
C ILE A 306 -18.30 34.10 17.01
N TRP A 307 -17.34 34.08 17.93
CA TRP A 307 -17.35 33.24 19.14
C TRP A 307 -18.58 33.50 20.01
N ASN A 308 -18.86 34.77 20.30
CA ASN A 308 -19.97 35.16 21.19
C ASN A 308 -21.35 34.93 20.58
N LYS A 309 -21.44 34.72 19.25
CA LYS A 309 -22.70 34.49 18.55
C LYS A 309 -23.19 33.05 18.64
N VAL A 310 -22.31 32.09 18.93
CA VAL A 310 -22.69 30.66 18.98
C VAL A 310 -23.59 30.42 20.19
N GLU A 311 -24.84 30.03 19.95
CA GLU A 311 -25.82 29.75 21.00
C GLU A 311 -25.64 28.31 21.52
N TRP A 312 -24.56 28.01 22.24
CA TRP A 312 -24.27 26.65 22.73
C TRP A 312 -25.41 26.05 23.55
N ASP A 313 -26.09 26.86 24.37
CA ASP A 313 -27.24 26.44 25.17
C ASP A 313 -28.45 26.03 24.32
N TRP A 314 -28.62 26.57 23.11
CA TRP A 314 -29.67 26.15 22.18
C TRP A 314 -29.58 24.65 21.87
N PHE A 315 -28.35 24.15 21.76
CA PHE A 315 -28.06 22.75 21.45
C PHE A 315 -28.31 21.79 22.61
N ARG A 316 -28.86 22.27 23.73
CA ARG A 316 -29.40 21.45 24.81
C ARG A 316 -30.86 21.04 24.63
N LYS A 317 -31.47 21.33 23.47
CA LYS A 317 -32.83 20.88 23.12
C LYS A 317 -33.86 21.15 24.24
N GLY A 318 -34.01 22.41 24.62
CA GLY A 318 -34.95 22.79 25.70
C GLY A 318 -34.42 22.53 27.11
N GLY A 319 -33.09 22.54 27.30
CA GLY A 319 -32.46 22.54 28.62
C GLY A 319 -32.03 21.17 29.15
N GLU A 320 -31.98 20.15 28.30
CA GLU A 320 -31.42 18.84 28.68
C GLU A 320 -29.96 18.97 29.16
N ASN A 321 -29.50 17.99 29.94
CA ASN A 321 -28.13 17.92 30.44
C ASN A 321 -27.19 17.20 29.44
N THR A 322 -27.35 17.51 28.15
CA THR A 322 -26.55 16.98 27.04
C THR A 322 -26.53 18.00 25.91
N LEU A 323 -25.50 17.95 25.08
CA LEU A 323 -25.47 18.66 23.80
C LEU A 323 -25.91 17.73 22.67
N TYR A 324 -26.56 18.32 21.67
CA TYR A 324 -26.94 17.67 20.42
C TYR A 324 -26.03 18.12 19.28
N TRP A 325 -25.65 17.16 18.44
CA TRP A 325 -24.70 17.39 17.36
C TRP A 325 -25.28 18.29 16.28
N HIS A 326 -26.55 18.06 15.90
CA HIS A 326 -27.16 18.75 14.76
C HIS A 326 -28.47 19.45 15.12
N TRP A 327 -28.75 20.54 14.42
CA TRP A 327 -30.05 21.21 14.41
C TRP A 327 -30.34 21.80 13.03
N SER A 328 -31.55 21.59 12.50
CA SER A 328 -31.98 22.13 11.21
C SER A 328 -33.11 23.16 11.37
N PRO A 329 -33.11 24.26 10.58
CA PRO A 329 -34.21 25.23 10.61
C PRO A 329 -35.56 24.64 10.18
N ASN A 330 -35.55 23.66 9.27
CA ASN A 330 -36.76 23.11 8.68
C ASN A 330 -37.11 21.73 9.25
N LEU A 331 -36.13 21.01 9.81
CA LEU A 331 -36.31 19.66 10.34
C LEU A 331 -36.14 19.57 11.86
N GLY A 332 -35.76 20.68 12.51
CA GLY A 332 -35.51 20.74 13.95
C GLY A 332 -34.47 19.71 14.39
N TRP A 333 -34.85 18.83 15.31
CA TRP A 333 -34.01 17.80 15.91
C TRP A 333 -34.11 16.44 15.21
N ALA A 334 -34.47 16.38 13.92
CA ALA A 334 -34.74 15.12 13.22
C ALA A 334 -33.59 14.09 13.29
N ILE A 335 -32.33 14.53 13.28
CA ILE A 335 -31.17 13.65 13.45
C ILE A 335 -31.08 13.11 14.89
N ASN A 336 -31.48 13.91 15.88
CA ASN A 336 -31.60 13.54 17.29
C ASN A 336 -30.34 12.88 17.90
N MET A 337 -29.15 13.30 17.48
CA MET A 337 -27.89 12.72 17.92
C MET A 337 -27.31 13.49 19.11
N GLN A 338 -27.28 12.85 20.29
CA GLN A 338 -26.60 13.37 21.47
C GLN A 338 -25.08 13.16 21.34
N ILE A 339 -24.30 14.14 21.78
CA ILE A 339 -22.84 14.03 21.87
C ILE A 339 -22.52 13.34 23.21
N LYS A 340 -22.18 12.05 23.16
CA LYS A 340 -21.96 11.20 24.33
C LYS A 340 -20.63 10.47 24.24
N GLY A 341 -19.67 10.92 25.04
CA GLY A 341 -18.31 10.40 25.06
C GLY A 341 -18.18 8.91 25.47
N TRP A 342 -17.02 8.30 25.24
CA TRP A 342 -15.81 8.94 24.70
C TRP A 342 -15.73 8.88 23.16
N HIS A 343 -15.49 10.03 22.52
CA HIS A 343 -15.21 10.21 21.09
C HIS A 343 -14.62 11.62 20.83
N GLU A 344 -14.50 12.05 19.58
CA GLU A 344 -13.88 13.32 19.13
C GLU A 344 -14.60 14.60 19.57
N GLY A 345 -15.86 14.50 20.02
CA GLY A 345 -16.72 15.63 20.42
C GLY A 345 -16.42 16.23 21.80
N LEU A 346 -15.32 15.84 22.47
CA LEU A 346 -14.96 16.36 23.80
C LEU A 346 -14.84 17.89 23.82
N ILE A 347 -14.17 18.45 22.80
CA ILE A 347 -13.91 19.90 22.74
C ILE A 347 -15.22 20.72 22.67
N THR A 348 -16.29 20.14 22.14
CA THR A 348 -17.62 20.78 22.09
C THR A 348 -18.13 21.13 23.49
N TYR A 349 -18.01 20.21 24.45
CA TYR A 349 -18.42 20.48 25.83
C TYR A 349 -17.51 21.50 26.52
N VAL A 350 -16.20 21.43 26.27
CA VAL A 350 -15.24 22.40 26.84
C VAL A 350 -15.53 23.80 26.35
N LEU A 351 -15.79 23.98 25.04
CA LEU A 351 -16.11 25.28 24.46
C LEU A 351 -17.49 25.78 24.89
N ALA A 352 -18.51 24.92 24.92
CA ALA A 352 -19.81 25.30 25.46
C ALA A 352 -19.71 25.81 26.91
N ALA A 353 -18.93 25.15 27.77
CA ALA A 353 -18.71 25.59 29.14
C ALA A 353 -17.85 26.87 29.26
N ALA A 354 -17.02 27.17 28.26
CA ALA A 354 -16.13 28.34 28.23
C ALA A 354 -16.80 29.58 27.60
N SER A 355 -17.97 29.42 26.99
CA SER A 355 -18.73 30.48 26.35
C SER A 355 -19.13 31.56 27.37
N PRO A 356 -18.83 32.84 27.11
CA PRO A 356 -19.19 33.94 28.02
C PRO A 356 -20.63 34.42 27.82
N THR A 357 -21.33 33.95 26.77
CA THR A 357 -22.65 34.45 26.37
C THR A 357 -23.74 33.39 26.38
N HIS A 358 -23.41 32.13 26.10
CA HIS A 358 -24.36 31.04 25.83
C HIS A 358 -23.91 29.72 26.44
#